data_AF-E6VBT1-F1
#
_entry.id   AF-E6VBT1-F1
#
_cell.length_a   1.000
_cell.length_b   1.000
_cell.length_c   1.000
_cell.angle_alpha   90.00
_cell.angle_beta   90.00
_cell.angle_gamma   90.00
#
_symmetry.space_group_name_H-M   'P 1'
#
loop_
_entity.id
_entity.type
_entity.pdbx_description
1 polymer ?
#
loop_
_entity_poly.entity_id
_entity_poly.type
_entity_poly.pdbx_seq_one_letter_code
_entity_poly.pdbx_strand_id
1 'polypeptide(L)'
;MRGPRARFIVLAAVLFAGIAPAFAGCPERPACKGCGCKGGTGYRAPDGHCVGFRELDRVCGAPPTRCVFENAPGTGANRDCALAPRPYRKSGTGPDVAPVEPVE
;
A
#
# COMPACT_ATOMS: atom_id res chain seq x y z
N MET A 1 40.09 -8.42 -48.63
CA MET A 1 38.74 -9.02 -48.71
C MET A 1 38.10 -9.02 -47.31
N ARG A 2 37.29 -8.00 -46.97
CA ARG A 2 36.63 -7.86 -45.65
C ARG A 2 35.13 -7.93 -45.89
N GLY A 3 34.57 -9.14 -45.77
CA GLY A 3 33.22 -9.45 -46.24
C GLY A 3 32.10 -8.83 -45.39
N PRO A 4 30.90 -8.60 -45.96
CA PRO A 4 29.74 -8.00 -45.29
C PRO A 4 29.17 -8.85 -44.13
N ARG A 5 29.60 -10.11 -44.01
CA ARG A 5 29.10 -11.09 -43.04
C ARG A 5 29.44 -10.76 -41.58
N ALA A 6 30.54 -10.06 -41.34
CA ALA A 6 30.95 -9.68 -39.98
C ALA A 6 30.08 -8.57 -39.37
N ARG A 7 29.45 -7.72 -40.20
CA ARG A 7 28.60 -6.61 -39.73
C ARG A 7 27.22 -7.08 -39.28
N PHE A 8 26.68 -8.13 -39.90
CA PHE A 8 25.37 -8.69 -39.54
C PHE A 8 25.37 -9.45 -38.21
N ILE A 9 26.48 -10.09 -37.86
CA ILE A 9 26.59 -10.85 -36.60
C ILE A 9 26.64 -9.92 -35.37
N VAL A 10 27.29 -8.76 -35.50
CA VAL A 10 27.37 -7.80 -34.39
C VAL A 10 26.00 -7.14 -34.13
N LEU A 11 25.21 -6.86 -35.16
CA LEU A 11 23.86 -6.28 -35.01
C LEU A 11 22.85 -7.25 -34.36
N ALA A 12 22.95 -8.54 -34.64
CA ALA A 12 22.06 -9.55 -34.04
C ALA A 12 22.31 -9.76 -32.53
N ALA A 13 23.53 -9.57 -32.06
CA ALA A 13 23.87 -9.74 -30.64
C ALA A 13 23.33 -8.60 -29.75
N VAL A 14 23.07 -7.41 -30.30
CA VAL A 14 22.53 -6.26 -29.52
C VAL A 14 21.02 -6.39 -29.31
N LEU A 15 20.31 -7.16 -30.14
CA LEU A 15 18.84 -7.30 -30.08
C LEU A 15 18.33 -8.29 -29.02
N PHE A 16 19.19 -9.09 -28.39
CA PHE A 16 18.78 -10.12 -27.42
C PHE A 16 18.99 -9.76 -25.94
N ALA A 17 19.55 -8.58 -25.63
CA ALA A 17 19.96 -8.23 -24.26
C ALA A 17 18.88 -7.52 -23.40
N GLY A 18 17.64 -7.38 -23.89
CA GLY A 18 16.68 -6.42 -23.33
C GLY A 18 15.45 -6.97 -22.58
N ILE A 19 15.21 -8.28 -22.54
CA ILE A 19 13.95 -8.83 -21.98
C ILE A 19 14.24 -9.54 -20.66
N ALA A 20 14.55 -8.76 -19.62
CA ALA A 20 14.51 -9.25 -18.24
C ALA A 20 13.15 -8.86 -17.63
N PRO A 21 12.33 -9.82 -17.17
CA PRO A 21 11.09 -9.51 -16.48
C PRO A 21 11.42 -8.83 -15.15
N ALA A 22 11.01 -7.57 -15.02
CA ALA A 22 11.12 -6.82 -13.77
C ALA A 22 10.02 -7.29 -12.80
N PHE A 23 10.27 -8.41 -12.11
CA PHE A 23 9.46 -8.79 -10.95
C PHE A 23 9.81 -7.86 -9.79
N ALA A 24 9.09 -6.73 -9.69
CA ALA A 24 9.12 -5.90 -8.49
C ALA A 24 8.38 -6.65 -7.35
N GLY A 25 9.07 -7.59 -6.72
CA GLY A 25 8.57 -8.25 -5.51
C GLY A 25 8.65 -7.28 -4.32
N CYS A 26 7.51 -6.87 -3.78
CA CYS A 26 7.47 -6.13 -2.52
C CYS A 26 8.12 -6.97 -1.41
N PRO A 27 8.96 -6.39 -0.53
CA PRO A 27 9.54 -7.15 0.57
C PRO A 27 8.44 -7.72 1.46
N GLU A 28 8.51 -9.02 1.76
CA GLU A 28 7.59 -9.69 2.68
C GLU A 28 7.73 -9.05 4.07
N ARG A 29 6.68 -8.38 4.53
CA ARG A 29 6.63 -7.78 5.87
C ARG A 29 5.79 -8.67 6.77
N PRO A 30 6.21 -8.91 8.03
CA PRO A 30 5.43 -9.71 8.95
C PRO A 30 4.01 -9.15 9.08
N ALA A 31 3.04 -10.05 9.22
CA ALA A 31 1.64 -9.67 9.38
C ALA A 31 1.49 -8.72 10.57
N CYS A 32 0.93 -7.55 10.29
CA CYS A 32 0.61 -6.52 11.25
C CYS A 32 -0.56 -6.99 12.14
N LYS A 33 -0.35 -7.07 13.47
CA LYS A 33 -1.37 -7.53 14.43
C LYS A 33 -1.79 -6.43 15.41
N GLY A 34 -3.05 -6.45 15.78
CA GLY A 34 -3.66 -5.52 16.73
C GLY A 34 -4.13 -4.21 16.10
N CYS A 35 -5.06 -3.54 16.78
CA CYS A 35 -5.54 -2.22 16.42
C CYS A 35 -4.42 -1.20 16.59
N GLY A 36 -4.28 -0.31 15.61
CA GLY A 36 -3.20 0.68 15.57
C GLY A 36 -1.96 0.24 14.80
N CYS A 37 -1.77 -1.05 14.51
CA CYS A 37 -0.52 -1.54 13.92
C CYS A 37 -0.16 -0.88 12.56
N LYS A 38 -1.18 -0.47 11.78
CA LYS A 38 -1.04 0.25 10.50
C LYS A 38 -1.09 1.78 10.63
N GLY A 39 -0.86 2.34 11.81
CA GLY A 39 -0.99 3.80 12.01
C GLY A 39 -2.29 4.25 12.68
N GLY A 40 -3.18 3.34 13.05
CA GLY A 40 -4.52 3.65 13.59
C GLY A 40 -4.51 4.16 15.03
N THR A 41 -5.68 4.30 15.63
CA THR A 41 -5.84 4.85 17.00
C THR A 41 -5.33 3.95 18.11
N GLY A 42 -5.18 2.65 17.85
CA GLY A 42 -4.84 1.66 18.88
C GLY A 42 -6.05 1.07 19.62
N TYR A 43 -7.26 1.57 19.38
CA TYR A 43 -8.46 1.15 20.10
C TYR A 43 -9.26 0.09 19.34
N ARG A 44 -9.71 -0.93 20.08
CA ARG A 44 -10.69 -1.92 19.65
C ARG A 44 -12.05 -1.60 20.28
N ALA A 45 -13.08 -1.53 19.44
CA ALA A 45 -14.46 -1.36 19.88
C ALA A 45 -15.02 -2.65 20.52
N PRO A 46 -16.10 -2.56 21.31
CA PRO A 46 -16.74 -3.72 21.94
C PRO A 46 -17.22 -4.80 20.96
N ASP A 47 -17.55 -4.43 19.73
CA ASP A 47 -17.94 -5.34 18.65
C ASP A 47 -16.72 -5.98 17.94
N GLY A 48 -15.51 -5.66 18.37
CA GLY A 48 -14.28 -6.29 17.94
C GLY A 48 -13.55 -5.60 16.78
N HIS A 49 -14.08 -4.54 16.16
CA HIS A 49 -13.37 -3.83 15.09
C HIS A 49 -12.38 -2.78 15.62
N CYS A 50 -11.41 -2.38 14.79
CA CYS A 50 -10.46 -1.32 15.12
C CYS A 50 -11.01 0.07 14.77
N VAL A 51 -11.00 0.97 15.73
CA VAL A 51 -11.69 2.27 15.63
C VAL A 51 -10.83 3.31 14.91
N GLY A 52 -11.42 4.02 13.95
CA GLY A 52 -10.74 5.10 13.22
C GLY A 52 -10.65 6.41 14.04
N PHE A 53 -9.69 7.29 13.67
CA PHE A 53 -9.49 8.57 14.37
C PHE A 53 -10.74 9.47 14.37
N ARG A 54 -11.54 9.43 13.29
CA ARG A 54 -12.72 10.32 13.14
C ARG A 54 -13.94 9.88 13.90
N GLU A 55 -13.98 8.62 14.33
CA GLU A 55 -15.11 8.05 15.06
C GLU A 55 -14.75 7.66 16.49
N LEU A 56 -13.50 7.87 16.91
CA LEU A 56 -13.00 7.49 18.23
C LEU A 56 -13.88 8.06 19.35
N ASP A 57 -14.15 9.36 19.34
CA ASP A 57 -14.96 9.99 20.38
C ASP A 57 -16.41 9.49 20.38
N ARG A 58 -16.96 9.24 19.18
CA ARG A 58 -18.32 8.72 19.01
C ARG A 58 -18.44 7.28 19.52
N VAL A 59 -17.48 6.42 19.17
CA VAL A 59 -17.52 4.98 19.48
C VAL A 59 -16.99 4.72 20.88
N CYS A 60 -15.81 5.24 21.22
CA CYS A 60 -15.09 4.96 22.46
C CYS A 60 -15.36 5.98 23.58
N GLY A 61 -15.71 7.22 23.24
CA GLY A 61 -15.87 8.33 24.20
C GLY A 61 -14.64 9.23 24.27
N ALA A 62 -14.78 10.35 24.97
CA ALA A 62 -13.69 11.27 25.31
C ALA A 62 -13.74 11.59 26.82
N PRO A 63 -12.97 10.90 27.67
CA PRO A 63 -11.92 9.92 27.36
C PRO A 63 -12.46 8.57 26.81
N PRO A 64 -11.65 7.80 26.05
CA PRO A 64 -12.09 6.57 25.36
C PRO A 64 -12.23 5.38 26.30
N THR A 65 -13.23 5.40 27.17
CA THR A 65 -13.48 4.40 28.21
C THR A 65 -14.24 3.17 27.72
N ARG A 66 -14.93 3.26 26.57
CA ARG A 66 -15.72 2.14 26.02
C ARG A 66 -14.92 1.16 25.17
N CYS A 67 -13.68 1.50 24.84
CA CYS A 67 -12.83 0.70 23.95
C CYS A 67 -11.59 0.19 24.69
N VAL A 68 -11.04 -0.92 24.20
CA VAL A 68 -9.78 -1.48 24.73
C VAL A 68 -8.61 -0.92 23.93
N PHE A 69 -7.59 -0.42 24.63
CA PHE A 69 -6.36 0.05 24.00
C PHE A 69 -5.36 -1.11 23.85
N GLU A 70 -5.00 -1.45 22.61
CA GLU A 70 -4.10 -2.57 22.31
C GLU A 70 -2.62 -2.18 22.14
N ASN A 71 -2.33 -0.88 22.03
CA ASN A 71 -0.98 -0.33 21.94
C ASN A 71 -0.06 -1.02 20.89
N ALA A 72 -0.59 -1.34 19.70
CA ALA A 72 0.24 -1.92 18.66
C ALA A 72 1.34 -0.92 18.21
N PRO A 73 2.51 -1.38 17.72
CA PRO A 73 3.68 -0.52 17.45
C PRO A 73 3.45 0.69 16.53
N GLY A 74 2.44 0.62 15.65
CA GLY A 74 2.08 1.72 14.74
C GLY A 74 1.07 2.71 15.31
N THR A 75 0.62 2.56 16.55
CA THR A 75 -0.47 3.36 17.10
C THR A 75 -0.16 4.85 17.02
N GLY A 76 -1.09 5.63 16.48
CA GLY A 76 -0.95 7.08 16.32
C GLY A 76 -0.11 7.52 15.12
N ALA A 77 0.67 6.65 14.49
CA ALA A 77 1.64 7.03 13.45
C ALA A 77 1.01 7.65 12.19
N ASN A 78 -0.30 7.45 11.97
CA ASN A 78 -1.02 8.00 10.82
C ASN A 78 -2.09 9.04 11.21
N ARG A 79 -2.01 9.63 12.42
CA ARG A 79 -3.04 10.55 12.93
C ARG A 79 -3.23 11.76 12.03
N ASP A 80 -2.15 12.45 11.66
CA ASP A 80 -2.22 13.70 10.92
C ASP A 80 -2.83 13.51 9.52
N CYS A 81 -2.40 12.48 8.79
CA CYS A 81 -2.95 12.13 7.48
C CYS A 81 -4.41 11.64 7.57
N ALA A 82 -4.77 10.88 8.61
CA ALA A 82 -6.15 10.44 8.80
C ALA A 82 -7.12 11.60 9.09
N LEU A 83 -6.65 12.62 9.79
CA LEU A 83 -7.43 13.80 10.16
C LEU A 83 -7.35 14.94 9.12
N ALA A 84 -6.41 14.88 8.18
CA ALA A 84 -6.30 15.86 7.11
C ALA A 84 -7.64 16.06 6.36
N PRO A 85 -8.00 17.31 6.01
CA PRO A 85 -9.15 17.59 5.16
C PRO A 85 -9.05 16.79 3.86
N ARG A 86 -10.10 16.05 3.51
CA ARG A 86 -10.12 15.32 2.24
C ARG A 86 -10.62 16.27 1.16
N PRO A 87 -9.92 16.41 0.01
CA PRO A 87 -10.51 17.09 -1.12
C PRO A 87 -11.78 16.34 -1.52
N TYR A 88 -12.81 17.09 -1.92
CA TYR A 88 -14.03 16.51 -2.46
C TYR A 88 -13.67 15.63 -3.66
N ARG A 89 -13.77 14.30 -3.49
CA ARG A 89 -13.71 13.35 -4.61
C ARG A 89 -15.13 12.96 -4.94
N LYS A 90 -15.55 13.24 -6.17
CA LYS A 90 -16.75 12.64 -6.75
C LYS A 90 -16.55 11.12 -6.69
N SER A 91 -17.45 10.42 -6.01
CA SER A 91 -17.44 8.95 -5.95
C SER A 91 -17.42 8.40 -7.37
N GLY A 92 -16.42 7.58 -7.70
CA GLY A 92 -16.22 7.02 -9.05
C GLY A 92 -15.03 7.59 -9.85
N THR A 93 -14.22 8.48 -9.27
CA THR A 93 -12.96 8.96 -9.90
C THR A 93 -11.76 8.67 -9.00
N GLY A 94 -11.72 7.46 -8.45
CA GLY A 94 -10.45 6.92 -7.93
C GLY A 94 -9.52 6.65 -9.11
N PRO A 95 -8.19 6.63 -8.92
CA PRO A 95 -7.35 5.86 -9.83
C PRO A 95 -7.81 4.41 -9.65
N ASP A 96 -8.70 3.97 -10.52
CA ASP A 96 -8.97 2.57 -10.73
C ASP A 96 -7.60 1.92 -10.93
N VAL A 97 -7.39 0.81 -10.21
CA VAL A 97 -6.24 -0.06 -10.40
C VAL A 97 -6.01 -0.16 -11.89
N ALA A 98 -4.87 0.34 -12.38
CA ALA A 98 -4.52 0.20 -13.79
C ALA A 98 -4.74 -1.28 -14.15
N PRO A 99 -5.49 -1.60 -15.22
CA PRO A 99 -5.73 -2.98 -15.59
C PRO A 99 -4.41 -3.73 -15.59
N VAL A 100 -4.31 -4.77 -14.78
CA VAL A 100 -3.20 -5.71 -14.90
C VAL A 100 -3.47 -6.42 -16.22
N GLU A 101 -2.81 -5.97 -17.29
CA GLU A 101 -2.90 -6.61 -18.60
C GLU A 101 -2.60 -8.11 -18.43
N PRO A 102 -3.45 -9.02 -18.97
CA PRO A 102 -3.19 -10.45 -18.89
C PRO A 102 -1.85 -10.76 -19.57
N VAL A 103 -0.97 -11.46 -18.84
CA VAL A 103 0.26 -12.01 -19.41
C VAL A 103 -0.15 -13.25 -20.22
N GLU A 104 -0.08 -13.16 -21.56
CA GLU A 104 -0.17 -14.33 -22.46
C GLU A 104 1.06 -15.24 -22.36
#